data_AF-T1B1J8-F1
#
_entry.id   AF-T1B1J8-F1
#
_cell.length_a   1.000
_cell.length_b   1.000
_cell.length_c   1.000
_cell.angle_alpha   90.00
_cell.angle_beta   90.00
_cell.angle_gamma   90.00
#
_symmetry.space_group_name_H-M   'P 1'
#
loop_
_entity.id
_entity.type
_entity.pdbx_description
1 polymer ?
#
loop_
_entity_poly.entity_id
_entity_poly.type
_entity_poly.pdbx_seq_one_letter_code
_entity_poly.pdbx_strand_id
1 'polypeptide(L)'
;MTGRTYEPIAHAAQYPDGAWRDPHDLAEHLREVGALAASFAQHYGAGWARLAGRWHDLGKYRPRFQHYIRQVSGFEADAHIKGEVGGKAPHSTAGAMLAKEHFKQAGFGNAGRVLAYLIAGHHAGLADWFGGLEVRLTSA
;
A
#
# COMPACT_ATOMS: atom_id res chain seq x y z
N MET A 1 4.77 29.53 0.65
CA MET A 1 4.54 28.55 -0.43
C MET A 1 3.44 27.60 0.03
N THR A 2 2.20 27.87 -0.36
CA THR A 2 1.04 27.02 -0.04
C THR A 2 1.02 25.85 -1.01
N GLY A 3 1.69 24.76 -0.64
CA GLY A 3 1.61 23.51 -1.41
C GLY A 3 0.17 23.02 -1.41
N ARG A 4 -0.42 22.84 -2.60
CA ARG A 4 -1.73 22.22 -2.77
C ARG A 4 -1.66 20.82 -2.14
N THR A 5 -2.39 20.59 -1.04
CA THR A 5 -2.48 19.26 -0.43
C THR A 5 -3.47 18.45 -1.26
N TYR A 6 -2.94 17.65 -2.18
CA TYR A 6 -3.74 16.67 -2.90
C TYR A 6 -4.18 15.57 -1.93
N GLU A 7 -5.44 15.15 -2.03
CA GLU A 7 -5.97 14.02 -1.26
C GLU A 7 -5.20 12.74 -1.64
N PRO A 8 -4.84 11.86 -0.68
CA PRO A 8 -4.15 10.62 -0.99
C PRO A 8 -5.03 9.65 -1.79
N ILE A 9 -4.55 9.19 -2.94
CA ILE A 9 -5.30 8.26 -3.79
C ILE A 9 -4.70 6.84 -3.77
N ALA A 10 -5.57 5.83 -3.82
CA ALA A 10 -5.18 4.44 -3.99
C ALA A 10 -4.90 4.08 -5.44
N HIS A 11 -5.75 4.55 -6.36
CA HIS A 11 -5.60 4.41 -7.81
C HIS A 11 -6.44 5.45 -8.56
N ALA A 12 -6.04 5.73 -9.79
CA ALA A 12 -6.77 6.54 -10.75
C ALA A 12 -7.11 5.67 -11.97
N ALA A 13 -8.27 5.87 -12.58
CA ALA A 13 -8.73 5.11 -13.73
C ALA A 13 -9.52 5.99 -14.69
N GLN A 14 -9.47 5.66 -15.98
CA GLN A 14 -10.29 6.28 -17.02
C GLN A 14 -11.48 5.38 -17.37
N TYR A 15 -12.56 6.00 -17.83
CA TYR A 15 -13.61 5.34 -18.58
C TYR A 15 -13.11 4.92 -19.97
N PRO A 16 -13.82 4.02 -20.67
CA PRO A 16 -13.44 3.60 -22.02
C PRO A 16 -13.35 4.75 -23.05
N ASP A 17 -14.04 5.86 -22.80
CA ASP A 17 -14.01 7.08 -23.62
C ASP A 17 -12.82 8.02 -23.31
N GLY A 18 -11.97 7.65 -22.35
CA GLY A 18 -10.81 8.42 -21.93
C GLY A 18 -11.08 9.46 -20.84
N ALA A 19 -12.33 9.66 -20.41
CA ALA A 19 -12.63 10.56 -19.30
C ALA A 19 -12.13 9.96 -17.97
N TRP A 20 -11.56 10.81 -17.10
CA TRP A 20 -11.15 10.36 -15.77
C TRP A 20 -12.35 10.06 -14.88
N ARG A 21 -12.28 8.96 -14.13
CA ARG A 21 -13.15 8.70 -12.98
C ARG A 21 -12.67 9.51 -11.78
N ASP A 22 -13.55 9.71 -10.82
CA ASP A 22 -13.12 10.16 -9.49
C ASP A 22 -12.06 9.17 -8.96
N PRO A 23 -10.91 9.67 -8.49
CA PRO A 23 -9.87 8.79 -7.99
C PRO A 23 -10.35 8.09 -6.72
N HIS A 24 -9.96 6.84 -6.55
CA HIS A 24 -10.34 6.10 -5.34
C HIS A 24 -9.51 6.64 -4.16
N ASP A 25 -10.18 7.23 -3.17
CA ASP A 25 -9.56 7.68 -1.93
C ASP A 25 -8.82 6.53 -1.23
N LEU A 26 -7.64 6.83 -0.69
CA LEU A 26 -6.81 5.82 -0.07
C LEU A 26 -7.38 5.31 1.25
N ALA A 27 -8.01 6.16 2.06
CA ALA A 27 -8.58 5.73 3.34
C ALA A 27 -9.80 4.81 3.12
N GLU A 28 -10.65 5.16 2.15
CA GLU A 28 -11.75 4.35 1.68
C GLU A 28 -11.28 2.99 1.14
N HIS A 29 -10.32 2.98 0.22
CA HIS A 29 -9.76 1.75 -0.35
C HIS A 29 -9.28 0.79 0.74
N LEU A 30 -8.53 1.28 1.73
CA LEU A 30 -8.04 0.45 2.83
C LEU A 30 -9.18 -0.08 3.72
N ARG A 31 -10.21 0.73 3.96
CA ARG A 31 -11.40 0.31 4.71
C ARG A 31 -12.14 -0.81 3.99
N GLU A 32 -12.37 -0.66 2.70
CA GLU A 32 -13.15 -1.59 1.87
C GLU A 32 -12.40 -2.89 1.61
N VAL A 33 -11.12 -2.82 1.23
CA VAL A 33 -10.28 -4.02 1.06
C VAL A 33 -10.17 -4.76 2.39
N GLY A 34 -10.04 -4.07 3.52
CA GLY A 34 -10.08 -4.69 4.84
C GLY A 34 -11.40 -5.38 5.12
N ALA A 35 -12.54 -4.77 4.77
CA ALA A 35 -13.85 -5.39 4.96
C ALA A 35 -14.04 -6.64 4.09
N LEU A 36 -13.66 -6.56 2.82
CA LEU A 36 -13.75 -7.65 1.87
C LEU A 36 -12.81 -8.82 2.23
N ALA A 37 -11.57 -8.53 2.64
CA ALA A 37 -10.65 -9.55 3.11
C ALA A 37 -11.21 -10.27 4.34
N ALA A 38 -11.83 -9.53 5.27
CA ALA A 38 -12.47 -10.11 6.45
C ALA A 38 -13.64 -11.03 6.09
N SER A 39 -14.46 -10.68 5.10
CA SER A 39 -15.57 -11.54 4.66
C SER A 39 -15.08 -12.84 4.04
N PHE A 40 -13.99 -12.81 3.26
CA PHE A 40 -13.39 -14.04 2.72
C PHE A 40 -12.79 -14.94 3.80
N ALA A 41 -12.31 -14.35 4.90
CA ALA A 41 -11.67 -15.09 6.00
C ALA A 41 -12.61 -15.29 7.21
N GLN A 42 -13.93 -15.21 7.02
CA GLN A 42 -14.90 -15.21 8.13
C GLN A 42 -14.69 -16.38 9.11
N HIS A 43 -14.36 -17.57 8.59
CA HIS A 43 -14.13 -18.79 9.39
C HIS A 43 -12.66 -19.07 9.72
N TYR A 44 -11.73 -18.28 9.20
CA TYR A 44 -10.28 -18.57 9.27
C TYR A 44 -9.47 -17.51 10.01
N GLY A 45 -10.05 -16.32 10.24
CA GLY A 45 -9.36 -15.22 10.92
C GLY A 45 -9.72 -13.87 10.34
N ALA A 46 -11.00 -13.50 10.40
CA ALA A 46 -11.51 -12.24 9.84
C ALA A 46 -10.75 -11.00 10.34
N GLY A 47 -10.33 -10.99 11.61
CA GLY A 47 -9.53 -9.91 12.18
C GLY A 47 -8.16 -9.75 11.54
N TRP A 48 -7.46 -10.88 11.32
CA TRP A 48 -6.16 -10.90 10.65
C TRP A 48 -6.26 -10.47 9.19
N ALA A 49 -7.25 -10.98 8.46
CA ALA A 49 -7.46 -10.61 7.07
C ALA A 49 -7.86 -9.13 6.93
N ARG A 50 -8.68 -8.61 7.83
CA ARG A 50 -9.01 -7.17 7.89
C ARG A 50 -7.77 -6.31 8.08
N LEU A 51 -6.90 -6.73 9.00
CA LEU A 51 -5.68 -6.01 9.31
C LEU A 51 -4.72 -6.03 8.12
N ALA A 52 -4.52 -7.19 7.49
CA ALA A 52 -3.72 -7.33 6.28
C ALA A 52 -4.25 -6.44 5.15
N GLY A 53 -5.56 -6.48 4.89
CA GLY A 53 -6.21 -5.64 3.88
C GLY A 53 -6.10 -4.14 4.17
N ARG A 54 -6.18 -3.71 5.43
CA ARG A 54 -6.01 -2.30 5.81
C ARG A 54 -4.55 -1.82 5.72
N TRP A 55 -3.58 -2.73 5.90
CA TRP A 55 -2.18 -2.34 6.03
C TRP A 55 -1.38 -2.54 4.74
N HIS A 56 -1.91 -3.30 3.78
CA HIS A 56 -1.18 -3.65 2.55
C HIS A 56 -0.65 -2.41 1.80
N ASP A 57 -1.51 -1.39 1.64
CA ASP A 57 -1.23 -0.20 0.83
C ASP A 57 -0.85 1.05 1.64
N LEU A 58 -0.53 0.93 2.95
CA LEU A 58 -0.17 2.10 3.76
C LEU A 58 1.03 2.89 3.22
N GLY A 59 1.93 2.24 2.49
CA GLY A 59 3.03 2.94 1.82
C GLY A 59 2.60 3.93 0.74
N LYS A 60 1.35 3.85 0.27
CA LYS A 60 0.79 4.82 -0.67
C LYS A 60 0.59 6.20 -0.07
N TYR A 61 0.52 6.34 1.27
CA TYR A 61 0.49 7.65 1.93
C TYR A 61 1.80 8.42 1.79
N ARG A 62 2.91 7.78 1.39
CA ARG A 62 4.18 8.47 1.24
C ARG A 62 4.11 9.51 0.11
N PRO A 63 4.60 10.74 0.31
CA PRO A 63 4.59 11.77 -0.74
C PRO A 63 5.23 11.31 -2.05
N ARG A 64 6.34 10.56 -1.97
CA ARG A 64 7.00 9.97 -3.15
C ARG A 64 6.07 9.04 -3.95
N PHE A 65 5.24 8.24 -3.26
CA PHE A 65 4.29 7.36 -3.94
C PHE A 65 3.13 8.14 -4.57
N GLN A 66 2.57 9.11 -3.84
CA GLN A 66 1.50 9.97 -4.38
C GLN A 66 1.96 10.76 -5.61
N HIS A 67 3.19 11.26 -5.60
CA HIS A 67 3.80 11.88 -6.77
C HIS A 67 3.94 10.88 -7.94
N TYR A 68 4.52 9.70 -7.65
CA TYR A 68 4.70 8.63 -8.62
C TYR A 68 3.38 8.23 -9.30
N ILE A 69 2.33 7.92 -8.53
CA ILE A 69 1.08 7.41 -9.10
C ILE A 69 0.37 8.44 -9.98
N ARG A 70 0.41 9.73 -9.63
CA ARG A 70 -0.13 10.83 -10.44
C ARG A 70 0.64 11.02 -11.75
N GLN A 71 1.96 10.97 -11.67
CA GLN A 71 2.83 11.03 -12.86
C GLN A 71 2.58 9.87 -13.82
N VAL A 72 2.67 8.64 -13.34
CA VAL A 72 2.63 7.46 -14.23
C VAL A 72 1.24 7.16 -14.76
N SER A 73 0.18 7.54 -14.02
CA SER A 73 -1.19 7.46 -14.54
C SER A 73 -1.52 8.62 -15.49
N GLY A 74 -0.81 9.75 -15.39
CA GLY A 74 -1.21 11.00 -16.03
C GLY A 74 -2.35 11.73 -15.31
N PHE A 75 -2.84 11.19 -14.20
CA PHE A 75 -3.86 11.84 -13.37
C PHE A 75 -3.25 13.03 -12.64
N GLU A 76 -3.77 14.24 -12.89
CA GLU A 76 -3.25 15.49 -12.31
C GLU A 76 -1.73 15.67 -12.48
N ALA A 77 -1.17 15.12 -13.57
CA ALA A 77 0.21 15.34 -13.93
C ALA A 77 0.39 16.80 -14.39
N ASP A 78 0.61 17.70 -13.43
CA ASP A 78 0.93 19.11 -13.69
C ASP A 78 2.13 19.20 -14.64
N ALA A 79 2.12 20.18 -15.55
CA ALA A 79 3.28 20.47 -16.42
C ALA A 79 4.55 20.87 -15.64
N HIS A 80 4.43 21.16 -14.34
CA HIS A 80 5.53 21.42 -13.41
C HIS A 80 6.06 20.17 -12.72
N ILE A 81 5.37 19.04 -12.83
CA ILE A 81 5.87 17.73 -12.44
C ILE A 81 6.80 17.20 -13.55
N LYS A 82 7.73 18.06 -14.00
CA LYS A 82 8.86 17.71 -14.86
C LYS A 82 10.00 17.24 -13.96
N GLY A 83 9.85 16.03 -13.43
CA GLY A 83 10.93 15.30 -12.77
C GLY A 83 10.98 13.92 -13.37
N GLU A 84 12.18 13.39 -13.62
CA GLU A 84 12.34 11.97 -13.94
C GLU A 84 11.59 11.14 -12.90
N VAL A 85 10.77 10.19 -13.35
CA VAL A 85 10.09 9.27 -12.45
C VAL A 85 11.19 8.48 -11.74
N GLY A 86 11.52 8.88 -10.51
CA GLY A 86 12.60 8.31 -9.73
C GLY A 86 12.31 6.86 -9.35
N GLY A 87 12.60 5.93 -10.27
CA GLY A 87 12.40 4.49 -10.11
C GLY A 87 10.99 4.06 -9.69
N LYS A 88 10.79 2.76 -9.50
CA LYS A 88 9.57 2.25 -8.85
C LYS A 88 9.47 2.80 -7.42
N ALA A 89 8.26 3.15 -6.98
CA ALA A 89 7.96 3.49 -5.59
C ALA A 89 7.29 2.28 -4.89
N PRO A 90 8.06 1.33 -4.34
CA PRO A 90 7.47 0.19 -3.63
C PRO A 90 6.71 0.69 -2.39
N HIS A 91 5.43 0.32 -2.28
CA HIS A 91 4.56 0.74 -1.19
C HIS A 91 4.25 -0.39 -0.21
N SER A 92 4.31 -1.65 -0.66
CA SER A 92 4.05 -2.83 0.18
C SER A 92 5.02 -2.92 1.36
N THR A 93 6.28 -2.49 1.20
CA THR A 93 7.27 -2.59 2.27
C THR A 93 6.94 -1.74 3.49
N ALA A 94 6.37 -0.55 3.32
CA ALA A 94 6.05 0.33 4.43
C ALA A 94 5.01 -0.30 5.38
N GLY A 95 3.95 -0.89 4.84
CA GLY A 95 2.95 -1.61 5.63
C GLY A 95 3.53 -2.82 6.35
N ALA A 96 4.41 -3.57 5.69
CA ALA A 96 5.08 -4.73 6.28
C ALA A 96 6.06 -4.36 7.41
N MET A 97 6.80 -3.26 7.26
CA MET A 97 7.67 -2.74 8.33
C MET A 97 6.86 -2.28 9.54
N LEU A 98 5.75 -1.56 9.31
CA LEU A 98 4.84 -1.14 10.37
C LEU A 98 4.28 -2.35 11.14
N ALA A 99 3.88 -3.40 10.43
CA ALA A 99 3.44 -4.66 11.03
C ALA A 99 4.48 -5.26 11.98
N LYS A 100 5.74 -5.37 11.54
CA LYS A 100 6.82 -5.91 12.40
C LYS A 100 7.05 -5.04 13.63
N GLU A 101 7.17 -3.73 13.45
CA GLU A 101 7.51 -2.82 14.54
C GLU A 101 6.39 -2.73 15.57
N HIS A 102 5.15 -2.52 15.12
CA HIS A 102 4.01 -2.36 16.02
C HIS A 102 3.77 -3.61 16.88
N PHE A 103 3.82 -4.80 16.27
CA PHE A 103 3.62 -6.04 17.00
C PHE A 103 4.82 -6.40 17.88
N LYS A 104 6.05 -6.05 17.49
CA LYS A 104 7.22 -6.21 18.36
C LYS A 104 7.07 -5.36 19.63
N GLN A 105 6.69 -4.09 19.50
CA GLN A 105 6.46 -3.20 20.63
C GLN A 105 5.33 -3.68 21.55
N ALA A 106 4.29 -4.28 20.97
CA ALA A 106 3.16 -4.84 21.72
C ALA A 106 3.46 -6.20 22.40
N GLY A 107 4.67 -6.76 22.25
CA GLY A 107 5.02 -8.07 22.81
C GLY A 107 4.60 -9.28 21.96
N PHE A 108 4.15 -9.06 20.72
CA PHE A 108 3.63 -10.07 19.79
C PHE A 108 4.48 -10.20 18.51
N GLY A 109 5.82 -10.09 18.61
CA GLY A 109 6.72 -9.95 17.46
C GLY A 109 6.56 -11.02 16.35
N ASN A 110 6.32 -12.29 16.70
CA ASN A 110 6.09 -13.35 15.71
C ASN A 110 4.82 -13.14 14.89
N ALA A 111 3.77 -12.60 15.51
CA ALA A 111 2.51 -12.32 14.84
C ALA A 111 2.66 -11.16 13.84
N GLY A 112 3.50 -10.18 14.16
CA GLY A 112 3.91 -9.11 13.23
C GLY A 112 4.63 -9.63 11.99
N ARG A 113 5.45 -10.69 12.11
CA ARG A 113 6.12 -11.34 10.97
C ARG A 113 5.10 -11.95 10.00
N VAL A 114 4.09 -12.64 10.50
CA VAL A 114 3.02 -13.25 9.67
C VAL A 114 2.29 -12.17 8.87
N LEU A 115 1.91 -11.07 9.52
CA LEU A 115 1.24 -9.95 8.85
C LEU A 115 2.14 -9.28 7.79
N ALA A 116 3.42 -9.10 8.11
CA ALA A 116 4.41 -8.55 7.19
C ALA A 116 4.61 -9.42 5.94
N TYR A 117 4.48 -10.74 6.05
CA TYR A 117 4.50 -11.66 4.89
C TYR A 117 3.35 -11.40 3.93
N LEU A 118 2.13 -11.33 4.46
CA LEU A 118 0.93 -11.10 3.66
C LEU A 118 0.99 -9.74 2.96
N ILE A 119 1.44 -8.71 3.68
CA ILE A 119 1.56 -7.35 3.14
C ILE A 119 2.70 -7.27 2.13
N ALA A 120 3.92 -7.73 2.46
CA ALA A 120 5.03 -7.63 1.53
C ALA A 120 4.74 -8.38 0.22
N GLY A 121 4.03 -9.51 0.29
CA GLY A 121 3.77 -10.36 -0.85
C GLY A 121 2.69 -9.89 -1.83
N HIS A 122 1.94 -8.81 -1.56
CA HIS A 122 0.71 -8.53 -2.31
C HIS A 122 0.88 -8.19 -3.80
N HIS A 123 2.10 -7.88 -4.25
CA HIS A 123 2.43 -7.65 -5.67
C HIS A 123 3.26 -8.75 -6.34
N ALA A 124 4.01 -9.52 -5.56
CA ALA A 124 5.04 -10.42 -6.10
C ALA A 124 4.94 -11.87 -5.58
N GLY A 125 3.92 -12.16 -4.78
CA GLY A 125 3.79 -13.43 -4.08
C GLY A 125 4.58 -13.45 -2.76
N LEU A 126 4.37 -14.53 -1.99
CA LEU A 126 5.01 -14.74 -0.69
C LEU A 126 6.51 -15.02 -0.87
N ALA A 127 7.33 -14.42 0.00
CA ALA A 127 8.77 -14.69 0.06
C ALA A 127 9.05 -16.05 0.73
N ASP A 128 10.29 -16.53 0.60
CA ASP A 128 10.77 -17.65 1.40
C ASP A 128 10.79 -17.30 2.88
N TRP A 129 10.22 -18.18 3.72
CA TRP A 129 10.03 -17.93 5.15
C TRP A 129 11.32 -17.48 5.86
N PHE A 130 12.45 -18.10 5.48
CA PHE A 130 13.78 -17.80 5.98
C PHE A 130 14.55 -16.95 4.95
N GLY A 131 15.02 -15.76 5.36
CA GLY A 131 15.88 -14.90 4.55
C GLY A 131 15.17 -14.07 3.48
N GLY A 132 14.13 -14.60 2.83
CA GLY A 132 13.43 -13.93 1.74
C GLY A 132 12.72 -12.62 2.15
N LEU A 133 11.98 -12.65 3.26
CA LEU A 133 11.32 -11.43 3.77
C LEU A 133 12.33 -10.39 4.24
N GLU A 134 13.40 -10.81 4.92
CA GLU A 134 14.45 -9.90 5.42
C GLU A 134 15.06 -9.09 4.28
N VAL A 135 15.52 -9.76 3.22
CA VAL A 135 16.11 -9.12 2.04
C VAL A 135 15.16 -8.10 1.41
N ARG A 136 13.87 -8.42 1.32
CA ARG A 136 12.87 -7.53 0.74
C ARG A 136 12.61 -6.29 1.58
N LEU A 137 12.60 -6.44 2.90
CA LEU A 137 12.35 -5.32 3.82
C LEU A 137 13.55 -4.38 3.95
N THR A 138 14.78 -4.88 3.77
CA THR A 138 16.00 -4.05 3.85
C THR A 138 16.36 -3.36 2.54
N SER A 139 15.71 -3.72 1.42
CA SER A 139 16.00 -3.20 0.07
C SER A 139 15.05 -2.07 -0.39
N ALA A 140 14.21 -1.52 0.50
CA ALA A 140 13.11 -0.60 0.15
C ALA A 140 13.31 0.86 0.56
#